data_AF-A0A948NW42-F1
#
_entry.id   AF-A0A948NW42-F1
#
_cell.length_a   1.000
_cell.length_b   1.000
_cell.length_c   1.000
_cell.angle_alpha   90.00
_cell.angle_beta   90.00
_cell.angle_gamma   90.00
#
_symmetry.space_group_name_H-M   'P 1'
#
loop_
_entity.id
_entity.type
_entity.pdbx_description
1 polymer ?
#
loop_
_entity_poly.entity_id
_entity_poly.type
_entity_poly.pdbx_seq_one_letter_code
_entity_poly.pdbx_strand_id
1 'polypeptide(L)'
;MTVPQGIEEDNGYEISLRPKNLAEYIGQEKIKENLSIFIEAAKRRQEALDHVLLYGPPGLGKTTLAYIMAREMGVDIKATSGPVVERPGDLAAILTNLHEQDILFIDEIHRLSHVVEEILYPAMED
;
A
#
# COMPACT_ATOMS: atom_id res chain seq x y z
N MET A 1 35.08 -30.11 -1.99
CA MET A 1 33.63 -29.84 -1.84
C MET A 1 33.49 -28.34 -1.69
N THR A 2 33.17 -27.66 -2.78
CA THR A 2 32.97 -26.21 -2.83
C THR A 2 31.58 -25.88 -2.30
N VAL A 3 31.51 -25.01 -1.29
CA VAL A 3 30.27 -24.47 -0.75
C VAL A 3 29.72 -23.45 -1.75
N PRO A 4 28.46 -23.52 -2.21
CA PRO A 4 27.92 -22.44 -3.00
C PRO A 4 27.58 -21.27 -2.08
N GLN A 5 28.15 -20.10 -2.35
CA GLN A 5 27.69 -18.83 -1.77
C GLN A 5 26.34 -18.49 -2.41
N GLY A 6 25.27 -18.59 -1.63
CA GLY A 6 23.96 -18.05 -1.98
C GLY A 6 23.99 -16.53 -1.87
N ILE A 7 23.44 -15.88 -2.89
CA ILE A 7 23.45 -14.44 -3.12
C ILE A 7 22.39 -13.82 -2.20
N GLU A 8 22.79 -13.23 -1.07
CA GLU A 8 21.89 -12.53 -0.12
C GLU A 8 21.92 -10.99 -0.28
N GLU A 9 22.36 -10.45 -1.41
CA GLU A 9 22.61 -9.00 -1.55
C GLU A 9 21.56 -8.19 -2.35
N ASP A 10 20.47 -8.79 -2.85
CA ASP A 10 19.55 -8.10 -3.78
C ASP A 10 18.43 -7.26 -3.11
N ASN A 11 17.94 -7.67 -1.92
CA ASN A 11 16.78 -7.00 -1.31
C ASN A 11 17.10 -5.62 -0.68
N GLY A 12 18.31 -5.42 -0.15
CA GLY A 12 18.66 -4.15 0.52
C GLY A 12 18.92 -3.00 -0.45
N TYR A 13 19.51 -3.29 -1.61
CA TYR A 13 19.81 -2.32 -2.65
C TYR A 13 18.53 -1.82 -3.33
N GLU A 14 17.58 -2.71 -3.65
CA GLU A 14 16.32 -2.34 -4.27
C GLU A 14 15.46 -1.43 -3.38
N ILE A 15 15.47 -1.63 -2.05
CA ILE A 15 14.79 -0.77 -1.08
C ILE A 15 15.40 0.65 -1.06
N SER A 16 16.72 0.77 -1.19
CA SER A 16 17.42 2.06 -1.16
C SER A 16 17.14 2.96 -2.37
N LEU A 17 16.72 2.37 -3.49
CA LEU A 17 16.41 3.07 -4.74
C LEU A 17 14.95 3.54 -4.83
N ARG A 18 14.05 3.02 -3.97
CA ARG A 18 12.65 3.42 -4.00
C ARG A 18 12.49 4.84 -3.46
N PRO A 19 11.83 5.75 -4.21
CA PRO A 19 11.48 7.07 -3.73
C PRO A 19 10.75 7.00 -2.38
N LYS A 20 11.15 7.85 -1.45
CA LYS A 20 10.62 7.83 -0.08
C LYS A 20 9.53 8.87 0.16
N ASN A 21 9.36 9.84 -0.73
CA ASN A 21 8.33 10.89 -0.66
C ASN A 21 7.88 11.26 -2.07
N LEU A 22 6.81 12.05 -2.18
CA LEU A 22 6.27 12.45 -3.48
C LEU A 22 7.28 13.28 -4.30
N ALA A 23 8.16 14.04 -3.64
CA ALA A 23 9.16 14.87 -4.31
C ALA A 23 10.26 14.03 -5.01
N GLU A 24 10.62 12.88 -4.44
CA GLU A 24 11.56 11.91 -5.01
C GLU A 24 10.92 11.05 -6.12
N TYR A 25 9.59 11.04 -6.24
CA TYR A 25 8.88 10.25 -7.24
C TYR A 25 8.95 10.92 -8.63
N ILE A 26 9.71 10.30 -9.54
CA ILE A 26 9.98 10.87 -10.87
C ILE A 26 8.81 10.61 -11.83
N GLY A 27 8.34 11.67 -12.49
CA GLY A 27 7.23 11.61 -13.44
C GLY A 27 5.86 11.52 -12.76
N GLN A 28 4.83 11.13 -13.53
CA GLN A 28 3.45 11.02 -13.06
C GLN A 28 2.91 12.31 -12.40
N GLU A 29 3.26 13.48 -12.95
CA GLU A 29 2.99 14.79 -12.32
C GLU A 29 1.53 14.98 -11.88
N LYS A 30 0.58 14.56 -12.72
CA LYS A 30 -0.85 14.64 -12.40
C LYS A 30 -1.24 13.79 -11.17
N ILE A 31 -0.65 12.60 -11.02
CA ILE A 31 -0.92 11.72 -9.87
C ILE A 31 -0.31 12.35 -8.61
N LYS A 32 0.92 12.86 -8.71
CA LYS A 32 1.59 13.53 -7.58
C LYS A 32 0.83 14.75 -7.10
N GLU A 33 0.36 15.59 -8.01
CA GLU A 33 -0.44 16.78 -7.68
C GLU A 33 -1.73 16.39 -6.98
N ASN A 34 -2.49 15.44 -7.53
CA ASN A 34 -3.73 14.96 -6.92
C ASN A 34 -3.50 14.37 -5.52
N LEU A 35 -2.53 13.46 -5.38
CA LEU A 35 -2.21 12.83 -4.09
C LEU A 35 -1.76 13.87 -3.06
N SER A 36 -0.93 14.83 -3.46
CA SER A 36 -0.50 15.92 -2.57
C SER A 36 -1.69 16.71 -2.02
N ILE A 37 -2.66 17.05 -2.87
CA ILE A 37 -3.89 17.75 -2.44
C ILE A 37 -4.68 16.90 -1.43
N PHE A 38 -4.88 15.61 -1.69
CA PHE A 38 -5.65 14.73 -0.80
C PHE A 38 -4.95 14.51 0.55
N ILE A 39 -3.63 14.25 0.53
CA ILE A 39 -2.81 14.07 1.73
C ILE A 39 -2.84 15.35 2.58
N GLU A 40 -2.62 16.51 1.97
CA GLU A 40 -2.65 17.79 2.70
C GLU A 40 -4.03 18.07 3.29
N ALA A 41 -5.10 17.74 2.57
CA ALA A 41 -6.45 17.92 3.06
C ALA A 41 -6.75 17.00 4.26
N ALA A 42 -6.40 15.71 4.18
CA ALA A 42 -6.58 14.75 5.26
C ALA A 42 -5.78 15.14 6.51
N LYS A 43 -4.50 15.51 6.34
CA LYS A 43 -3.64 15.98 7.45
C LYS A 43 -4.19 17.21 8.15
N ARG A 44 -4.74 18.18 7.41
CA ARG A 44 -5.37 19.38 7.99
C ARG A 44 -6.62 19.06 8.80
N ARG A 45 -7.38 18.04 8.40
CA ARG A 45 -8.57 17.57 9.12
C ARG A 45 -8.22 16.62 10.26
N GLN A 46 -6.97 16.14 10.33
CA GLN A 46 -6.55 15.09 11.26
C GLN A 46 -7.38 13.81 11.10
N GLU A 47 -7.67 13.46 9.84
CA GLU A 47 -8.45 12.29 9.44
C GLU A 47 -7.61 11.32 8.61
N ALA A 48 -8.11 10.10 8.43
CA ALA A 48 -7.52 9.14 7.49
C ALA A 48 -7.56 9.68 6.05
N LEU A 49 -6.63 9.20 5.22
CA LEU A 49 -6.70 9.43 3.78
C LEU A 49 -7.87 8.63 3.20
N ASP A 50 -8.66 9.25 2.32
CA ASP A 50 -9.73 8.55 1.61
C ASP A 50 -9.19 7.33 0.85
N HIS A 51 -10.03 6.31 0.65
CA HIS A 51 -9.64 5.08 -0.05
C HIS A 51 -9.12 5.36 -1.47
N VAL A 52 -7.93 4.82 -1.79
CA VAL A 52 -7.25 5.04 -3.08
C VAL A 52 -7.16 3.75 -3.89
N LEU A 53 -7.62 3.79 -5.14
CA LEU A 53 -7.39 2.71 -6.11
C LEU A 53 -6.26 3.08 -7.07
N LEU A 54 -5.14 2.35 -6.98
CA LEU A 54 -4.01 2.47 -7.91
C LEU A 54 -4.11 1.41 -9.01
N TYR A 55 -4.36 1.84 -10.24
CA TYR A 55 -4.46 0.97 -11.41
C TYR A 55 -3.39 1.28 -12.46
N GLY A 56 -2.79 0.23 -13.03
CA GLY A 56 -1.86 0.33 -14.14
C GLY A 56 -0.96 -0.89 -14.27
N PRO A 57 -0.21 -1.01 -15.39
CA PRO A 57 0.77 -2.07 -15.62
C PRO A 57 1.72 -2.33 -14.43
N PRO A 58 2.28 -3.56 -14.31
CA PRO A 58 3.33 -3.85 -13.32
C PRO A 58 4.56 -2.95 -13.55
N GLY A 59 5.29 -2.64 -12.48
CA GLY A 59 6.51 -1.81 -12.54
C GLY A 59 6.29 -0.29 -12.56
N LEU A 60 5.05 0.21 -12.55
CA LEU A 60 4.75 1.66 -12.52
C LEU A 60 4.73 2.28 -11.12
N GLY A 61 5.37 1.65 -10.13
CA GLY A 61 5.54 2.23 -8.79
C GLY A 61 4.28 2.28 -7.91
N LYS A 62 3.24 1.47 -8.19
CA LYS A 62 2.02 1.40 -7.35
C LYS A 62 2.33 1.10 -5.88
N THR A 63 3.12 0.06 -5.64
CA THR A 63 3.59 -0.30 -4.31
C THR A 63 4.37 0.85 -3.69
N THR A 64 5.30 1.47 -4.44
CA THR A 64 6.06 2.65 -3.98
C THR A 64 5.14 3.79 -3.56
N LEU A 65 4.11 4.11 -4.34
CA LEU A 65 3.13 5.15 -4.00
C LEU A 65 2.38 4.84 -2.71
N ALA A 66 2.01 3.59 -2.46
CA ALA A 66 1.36 3.20 -1.19
C ALA A 66 2.23 3.50 0.03
N TYR A 67 3.52 3.14 -0.03
CA TYR A 67 4.48 3.44 1.04
C TYR A 67 4.76 4.94 1.17
N ILE A 68 4.80 5.68 0.06
CA ILE A 68 4.90 7.15 0.10
C ILE A 68 3.70 7.75 0.81
N MET A 69 2.47 7.32 0.48
CA MET A 69 1.25 7.82 1.13
C MET A 69 1.30 7.62 2.64
N ALA A 70 1.68 6.43 3.11
CA ALA A 70 1.81 6.15 4.55
C ALA A 70 2.84 7.06 5.23
N ARG A 71 4.01 7.25 4.58
CA ARG A 71 5.07 8.11 5.10
C ARG A 71 4.70 9.58 5.13
N GLU A 72 3.99 10.08 4.12
CA GLU A 72 3.51 11.46 4.06
C GLU A 72 2.41 11.72 5.10
N MET A 73 1.54 10.73 5.35
CA MET A 73 0.53 10.75 6.41
C MET A 73 1.13 10.56 7.81
N GLY A 74 2.32 9.96 7.92
CA GLY A 74 2.98 9.70 9.20
C GLY A 74 2.37 8.54 9.98
N VAL A 75 1.81 7.55 9.27
CA VAL A 75 1.08 6.40 9.83
C VAL A 75 1.74 5.09 9.40
N ASP A 76 1.37 3.98 10.05
CA ASP A 76 1.85 2.66 9.65
C ASP A 76 1.11 2.16 8.40
N ILE A 77 1.74 1.21 7.71
CA ILE A 77 1.17 0.53 6.55
C ILE A 77 1.22 -0.98 6.75
N LYS A 78 0.06 -1.63 6.58
CA LYS A 78 -0.04 -3.08 6.51
C LYS A 78 -0.24 -3.50 5.06
N ALA A 79 0.75 -4.17 4.52
CA ALA A 79 0.72 -4.68 3.16
C ALA A 79 0.28 -6.15 3.13
N THR A 80 -0.60 -6.47 2.20
CA THR A 80 -1.01 -7.83 1.84
C THR A 80 -1.24 -7.90 0.32
N SER A 81 -1.71 -9.02 -0.20
CA SER A 81 -2.14 -9.14 -1.59
C SER A 81 -3.41 -9.96 -1.71
N GLY A 82 -4.18 -9.70 -2.79
CA GLY A 82 -5.41 -10.44 -3.09
C GLY A 82 -5.24 -11.96 -3.00
N PRO A 83 -4.18 -12.55 -3.60
CA PRO A 83 -3.93 -14.00 -3.53
C PRO A 83 -3.57 -14.52 -2.14
N VAL A 84 -3.03 -13.67 -1.24
CA VAL A 84 -2.66 -14.07 0.12
C VAL A 84 -3.89 -14.09 1.03
N VAL A 85 -4.88 -13.25 0.77
CA VAL A 85 -6.12 -13.17 1.54
C VAL A 85 -7.14 -14.15 0.94
N GLU A 86 -7.02 -15.42 1.31
CA GLU A 86 -7.86 -16.49 0.76
C GLU A 86 -9.21 -16.63 1.49
N ARG A 87 -9.26 -16.31 2.79
CA ARG A 87 -10.43 -16.55 3.65
C ARG A 87 -10.91 -15.27 4.32
N PRO A 88 -12.22 -15.15 4.60
CA PRO A 88 -12.81 -14.04 5.37
C PRO A 88 -12.07 -13.73 6.68
N GLY A 89 -11.64 -14.78 7.39
CA GLY A 89 -10.91 -14.64 8.66
C GLY A 89 -9.55 -13.96 8.52
N ASP A 90 -8.89 -14.09 7.37
CA ASP A 90 -7.58 -13.49 7.13
C ASP A 90 -7.71 -11.96 7.04
N LEU A 91 -8.70 -11.48 6.26
CA LEU A 91 -8.99 -10.05 6.17
C LEU A 91 -9.48 -9.50 7.50
N ALA A 92 -10.40 -10.19 8.17
CA ALA A 92 -10.93 -9.76 9.47
C ALA A 92 -9.82 -9.60 10.52
N ALA A 93 -8.83 -10.51 10.53
CA ALA A 93 -7.68 -10.43 11.41
C ALA A 93 -6.79 -9.22 11.07
N ILE A 94 -6.59 -8.90 9.80
CA ILE A 94 -5.84 -7.71 9.39
C ILE A 94 -6.57 -6.44 9.86
N LEU A 95 -7.86 -6.31 9.55
CA LEU A 95 -8.69 -5.15 9.88
C LEU A 95 -8.74 -4.91 11.40
N THR A 96 -8.90 -5.96 12.20
CA THR A 96 -8.94 -5.86 13.67
C THR A 96 -7.62 -5.36 14.27
N ASN A 97 -6.50 -5.55 13.55
CA ASN A 97 -5.16 -5.14 14.00
C ASN A 97 -4.67 -3.85 13.32
N LEU A 98 -5.53 -3.12 12.61
CA LEU A 98 -5.21 -1.78 12.11
C LEU A 98 -5.44 -0.76 13.22
N HIS A 99 -4.52 0.17 13.38
CA HIS A 99 -4.75 1.34 14.21
C HIS A 99 -5.49 2.42 13.42
N GLU A 100 -5.99 3.41 14.14
CA GLU A 100 -6.66 4.56 13.54
C GLU A 100 -5.71 5.24 12.52
N GLN A 101 -6.23 5.53 11.32
CA GLN A 101 -5.51 6.15 10.19
C GLN A 101 -4.41 5.29 9.52
N ASP A 102 -4.14 4.08 9.99
CA ASP A 102 -3.21 3.16 9.30
C ASP A 102 -3.67 2.88 7.86
N ILE A 103 -2.71 2.67 6.97
CA ILE A 103 -2.99 2.30 5.58
C ILE A 103 -2.99 0.78 5.43
N LEU A 104 -4.11 0.22 4.96
CA LEU A 104 -4.16 -1.14 4.43
C LEU A 104 -3.86 -1.12 2.92
N PHE A 105 -2.74 -1.69 2.52
CA PHE A 105 -2.38 -1.86 1.11
C PHE A 105 -2.62 -3.31 0.66
N ILE A 106 -3.52 -3.50 -0.31
CA ILE A 106 -3.81 -4.80 -0.93
C ILE A 106 -3.30 -4.79 -2.36
N ASP A 107 -2.15 -5.39 -2.62
CA ASP A 107 -1.67 -5.57 -3.99
C ASP A 107 -2.51 -6.61 -4.73
N GLU A 108 -2.64 -6.47 -6.05
CA GLU A 108 -3.49 -7.35 -6.86
C GLU A 108 -4.91 -7.52 -6.29
N ILE A 109 -5.52 -6.45 -5.77
CA ILE A 109 -6.86 -6.48 -5.14
C ILE A 109 -7.94 -7.13 -6.02
N HIS A 110 -7.79 -7.06 -7.35
CA HIS A 110 -8.66 -7.73 -8.33
C HIS A 110 -8.63 -9.27 -8.28
N ARG A 111 -7.73 -9.85 -7.48
CA ARG A 111 -7.62 -11.30 -7.26
C ARG A 111 -8.22 -11.75 -5.93
N LEU A 112 -8.86 -10.85 -5.17
CA LEU A 112 -9.64 -11.24 -4.01
C LEU A 112 -10.76 -12.19 -4.42
N SER A 113 -11.08 -13.14 -3.54
CA SER A 113 -12.27 -13.97 -3.73
C SER A 113 -13.52 -13.17 -3.40
N HIS A 114 -14.63 -13.47 -4.09
CA HIS A 114 -15.93 -12.84 -3.83
C HIS A 114 -16.33 -12.88 -2.35
N VAL A 115 -16.02 -13.98 -1.65
CA VAL A 115 -16.34 -14.15 -0.23
C VAL A 115 -15.53 -13.19 0.65
N VAL A 116 -14.30 -12.85 0.26
CA VAL A 116 -13.48 -11.86 0.98
C VAL A 116 -13.93 -10.44 0.63
N GLU A 117 -14.31 -10.17 -0.63
CA GLU A 117 -14.85 -8.87 -1.03
C GLU A 117 -16.09 -8.49 -0.21
N GLU A 118 -17.01 -9.42 0.04
CA GLU A 118 -18.20 -9.20 0.88
C GLU A 118 -17.87 -8.72 2.31
N ILE A 119 -16.69 -9.06 2.84
CA ILE A 119 -16.22 -8.58 4.15
C ILE A 119 -15.53 -7.23 4.03
N LEU A 120 -14.85 -6.97 2.91
CA LEU A 120 -14.14 -5.73 2.66
C LEU A 120 -15.11 -4.55 2.47
N TYR A 121 -16.24 -4.75 1.77
CA TYR A 121 -17.18 -3.69 1.45
C TYR A 121 -17.69 -2.91 2.68
N PRO A 122 -18.25 -3.56 3.72
CA PRO A 122 -18.69 -2.85 4.92
C PRO A 122 -17.56 -2.06 5.59
N ALA A 123 -16.35 -2.64 5.65
CA ALA A 123 -15.19 -1.99 6.24
C ALA A 123 -14.67 -0.78 5.44
N MET A 124 -15.11 -0.61 4.18
CA MET A 124 -14.80 0.56 3.36
C MET A 124 -15.89 1.65 3.41
N GLU A 125 -17.12 1.29 3.78
CA GLU A 125 -18.25 2.23 3.89
C GLU A 125 -18.32 2.95 5.24
N ASP A 126 -17.77 2.33 6.29
CA ASP A 126 -17.63 2.90 7.64
C ASP A 126 -16.50 3.96 7.73
#